data_AF-A0A8S2WVQ0-F1
#
_entry.id   AF-A0A8S2WVQ0-F1
#
_cell.length_a   1.000
_cell.length_b   1.000
_cell.length_c   1.000
_cell.angle_alpha   90.00
_cell.angle_beta   90.00
_cell.angle_gamma   90.00
#
_symmetry.space_group_name_H-M   'P 1'
#
loop_
_entity.id
_entity.type
_entity.pdbx_description
1 polymer ?
#
loop_
_entity_poly.entity_id
_entity_poly.type
_entity_poly.pdbx_seq_one_letter_code
_entity_poly.pdbx_strand_id
1 'polypeptide(L)'
;MNNATTTNATTPDERTPIWVGYISVLISVVFFGSNFVPAAKYPIGDGLSFQFFLCCGIWVTGVIINLIIKNPPFFPLVLIGGLLWTTGNILSVFVIPINGLGLSMLLWCTSNLFIGWASGHFGWFGLTPENVENPAFNYIGVAI
;
A
#
# COMPACT_ATOMS: atom_id res chain seq x y z
N MET A 1 5.74 -3.72 -49.96
CA MET A 1 6.75 -3.76 -48.89
C MET A 1 6.74 -2.42 -48.17
N ASN A 2 5.86 -2.35 -47.18
CA ASN A 2 5.95 -1.69 -45.87
C ASN A 2 6.90 -0.48 -45.74
N ASN A 3 6.33 0.72 -45.61
CA ASN A 3 6.92 1.74 -44.74
C ASN A 3 5.85 2.08 -43.70
N ALA A 4 5.94 1.40 -42.56
CA ALA A 4 5.02 1.54 -41.45
C ALA A 4 5.17 2.95 -40.87
N THR A 5 4.09 3.72 -40.98
CA THR A 5 3.77 4.88 -40.17
C THR A 5 4.15 4.59 -38.73
N THR A 6 5.26 5.16 -38.27
CA THR A 6 5.68 5.08 -36.87
C THR A 6 4.62 5.82 -36.07
N THR A 7 3.76 5.04 -35.42
CA THR A 7 2.82 5.51 -34.41
C THR A 7 3.59 6.33 -33.39
N ASN A 8 3.16 7.57 -33.20
CA ASN A 8 3.57 8.44 -32.10
C ASN A 8 3.30 7.72 -30.78
N ALA A 9 4.29 6.98 -30.29
CA ALA A 9 4.36 6.55 -28.91
C ALA A 9 4.46 7.83 -28.07
N THR A 10 3.42 8.08 -27.29
CA THR A 10 3.38 9.14 -26.28
C THR A 10 4.66 9.09 -25.45
N THR A 11 5.42 10.17 -25.52
CA THR A 11 6.68 10.44 -24.80
C THR A 11 6.53 10.22 -23.30
N PRO A 12 7.45 9.53 -22.62
CA PRO A 12 7.44 9.29 -21.17
C PRO A 12 7.93 10.51 -20.35
N ASP A 13 7.55 11.72 -20.76
CA ASP A 13 8.16 12.98 -20.28
C ASP A 13 7.22 13.83 -19.40
N GLU A 14 6.36 13.16 -18.62
CA GLU A 14 5.65 13.80 -17.52
C GLU A 14 6.07 13.11 -16.20
N ARG A 15 7.38 13.10 -15.95
CA ARG A 15 7.91 12.68 -14.66
C ARG A 15 7.44 13.69 -13.62
N THR A 16 6.43 13.33 -12.86
CA THR A 16 6.05 14.08 -11.66
C THR A 16 7.32 14.36 -10.85
N PRO A 17 7.56 15.62 -10.45
CA PRO A 17 8.80 15.96 -9.77
C PRO A 17 8.90 15.12 -8.51
N ILE A 18 10.08 14.55 -8.23
CA ILE A 18 10.29 13.57 -7.15
C ILE A 18 9.81 14.08 -5.78
N TRP A 19 9.86 15.40 -5.58
CA TRP A 19 9.33 16.11 -4.42
C TRP A 19 7.82 15.87 -4.19
N VAL A 20 7.02 15.73 -5.24
CA VAL A 20 5.59 15.41 -5.15
C VAL A 20 5.37 14.03 -4.54
N GLY A 21 6.24 13.06 -4.87
CA GLY A 21 6.24 11.74 -4.24
C GLY A 21 6.59 11.80 -2.75
N TYR A 22 7.61 12.57 -2.37
CA TYR A 22 7.95 12.74 -0.96
C TYR A 22 6.84 13.44 -0.16
N ILE A 23 6.24 14.49 -0.72
CA ILE A 23 5.15 15.22 -0.08
C ILE A 23 3.91 14.33 0.06
N SER A 24 3.55 13.56 -0.97
CA SER A 24 2.39 12.67 -0.91
C SER A 24 2.57 11.57 0.13
N VAL A 25 3.76 10.95 0.21
CA VAL A 25 4.08 9.95 1.24
C VAL A 25 4.02 10.56 2.64
N LEU A 26 4.55 11.76 2.85
CA LEU A 26 4.47 12.45 4.15
C LEU A 26 3.03 12.67 4.59
N ILE A 27 2.17 13.15 3.68
CA ILE A 27 0.74 13.34 3.95
C ILE A 27 0.10 11.99 4.28
N SER A 28 0.36 10.95 3.49
CA SER A 28 -0.18 9.61 3.74
C SER A 28 0.23 9.05 5.10
N VAL A 29 1.49 9.22 5.51
CA VAL A 29 1.98 8.74 6.82
C VAL A 29 1.25 9.44 7.97
N VAL A 30 1.03 10.76 7.88
CA VAL A 30 0.32 11.51 8.92
C VAL A 30 -1.14 11.06 9.03
N PHE A 31 -1.84 10.95 7.89
CA PHE A 31 -3.26 10.57 7.88
C PHE A 31 -3.48 9.09 8.25
N PHE A 32 -2.63 8.19 7.78
CA PHE A 32 -2.71 6.76 8.09
C PHE A 32 -2.26 6.48 9.53
N GLY A 33 -1.19 7.11 10.00
CA GLY A 33 -0.71 6.96 11.38
C GLY A 33 -1.68 7.54 12.42
N SER A 34 -2.37 8.63 12.09
CA SER A 34 -3.34 9.26 13.01
C SER A 34 -4.67 8.51 13.09
N ASN A 35 -4.96 7.60 12.16
CA ASN A 35 -6.24 6.89 12.10
C ASN A 35 -6.52 6.05 13.36
N PHE A 36 -5.45 5.52 13.97
CA PHE A 36 -5.55 4.68 15.17
C PHE A 36 -5.43 5.46 16.49
N VAL A 37 -5.24 6.78 16.46
CA VAL A 37 -5.13 7.61 17.67
C VAL A 37 -6.49 7.83 18.37
N PRO A 38 -7.59 8.16 17.67
CA PRO A 38 -8.92 8.23 18.29
C PRO A 38 -9.41 6.85 18.76
N ALA A 39 -9.04 5.81 18.00
CA ALA A 39 -9.30 4.42 18.31
C ALA A 39 -8.71 3.97 19.66
N ALA A 40 -7.54 4.52 20.02
CA ALA A 40 -6.91 4.24 21.30
C ALA A 40 -7.51 5.03 22.48
N LYS A 41 -8.11 6.20 22.22
CA LYS A 41 -8.61 7.12 23.27
C LYS A 41 -10.06 6.86 23.67
N TYR A 42 -10.88 6.40 22.75
CA TYR A 42 -12.28 6.08 23.01
C TYR A 42 -12.46 4.56 22.99
N PRO A 43 -13.30 3.98 23.87
CA PRO A 43 -13.66 2.59 23.76
C PRO A 43 -14.42 2.39 22.46
N ILE A 44 -13.70 2.01 21.42
CA ILE A 44 -14.31 1.38 20.26
C ILE A 44 -14.95 0.11 20.80
N GLY A 45 -16.24 -0.11 20.51
CA GLY A 45 -16.92 -1.34 20.87
C GLY A 45 -16.31 -2.55 20.18
N ASP A 46 -17.04 -3.20 19.27
CA ASP A 46 -16.48 -4.27 18.46
C ASP A 46 -15.59 -3.70 17.34
N GLY A 47 -14.33 -4.14 17.26
CA GLY A 47 -13.39 -3.69 16.21
C GLY A 47 -13.84 -4.07 14.80
N LEU A 48 -14.76 -5.02 14.65
CA LEU A 48 -15.38 -5.36 13.38
C LEU A 48 -16.24 -4.22 12.81
N SER A 49 -16.95 -3.48 13.68
CA SER A 49 -17.75 -2.32 13.26
C SER A 49 -16.84 -1.20 12.74
N PHE A 50 -15.70 -0.97 13.40
CA PHE A 50 -14.70 -0.01 12.94
C PHE A 50 -14.15 -0.37 11.55
N GLN A 51 -13.79 -1.64 11.33
CA GLN A 51 -13.30 -2.10 10.03
C GLN A 51 -14.35 -1.97 8.91
N PHE A 52 -15.62 -2.24 9.23
CA PHE A 52 -16.71 -2.07 8.28
C PHE A 52 -16.84 -0.62 7.81
N PHE A 53 -16.89 0.34 8.75
CA PHE A 53 -16.99 1.76 8.39
C PHE A 53 -15.73 2.28 7.67
N LEU A 54 -14.54 1.81 8.03
CA LEU A 54 -13.30 2.09 7.31
C LEU A 54 -13.39 1.63 5.85
N CYS A 55 -13.85 0.39 5.63
CA CYS A 55 -14.03 -0.18 4.29
C CYS A 55 -15.07 0.59 3.47
N CYS A 56 -16.20 0.99 4.08
CA CYS A 56 -17.18 1.87 3.45
C CYS A 56 -16.56 3.21 3.02
N GLY A 57 -15.71 3.82 3.86
CA GLY A 57 -15.01 5.05 3.52
C GLY A 57 -14.09 4.90 2.31
N ILE A 58 -13.29 3.84 2.28
CA ILE A 58 -12.39 3.53 1.16
C ILE A 58 -13.20 3.28 -0.12
N TRP A 59 -14.30 2.53 -0.03
CA TRP A 59 -15.19 2.29 -1.16
C TRP A 59 -15.79 3.59 -1.72
N VAL A 60 -16.31 4.47 -0.86
CA VAL A 60 -16.86 5.77 -1.27
C VAL A 60 -15.80 6.63 -1.95
N THR A 61 -14.61 6.75 -1.37
CA THR A 61 -13.50 7.51 -1.99
C THR A 61 -13.09 6.92 -3.34
N GLY A 62 -13.05 5.59 -3.46
CA GLY A 62 -12.77 4.90 -4.72
C GLY A 62 -13.83 5.15 -5.79
N VAL A 63 -15.12 5.15 -5.43
CA VAL A 63 -16.23 5.49 -6.33
C VAL A 63 -16.10 6.93 -6.83
N ILE A 64 -15.85 7.90 -5.94
CA ILE A 64 -15.66 9.31 -6.30
C ILE A 64 -14.51 9.48 -7.30
N ILE A 65 -13.37 8.83 -7.04
CA ILE A 65 -12.21 8.88 -7.95
C ILE A 65 -12.54 8.23 -9.29
N ASN A 66 -13.26 7.10 -9.31
CA ASN A 66 -13.65 6.42 -10.54
C ASN A 66 -14.60 7.29 -11.42
N LEU A 67 -15.51 8.01 -10.78
CA LEU A 67 -16.39 9.00 -11.42
C LEU A 67 -15.59 10.15 -12.08
N ILE A 68 -14.54 10.64 -11.42
CA ILE A 68 -13.67 11.70 -11.95
C ILE A 68 -12.83 11.20 -13.15
N ILE A 69 -12.29 9.98 -13.04
CA ILE A 69 -11.37 9.38 -14.04
C ILE A 69 -12.11 8.73 -15.23
N LYS A 70 -13.46 8.75 -15.23
CA LYS A 70 -14.31 8.23 -16.32
C LYS A 70 -14.07 6.74 -16.62
N ASN A 71 -14.16 5.91 -15.59
CA ASN A 71 -14.18 4.44 -15.66
C ASN A 71 -12.98 3.80 -16.41
N PRO A 72 -11.79 3.75 -15.78
CA PRO A 72 -10.64 3.04 -16.33
C PRO A 72 -10.89 1.51 -16.37
N PRO A 73 -10.19 0.76 -17.25
CA PRO A 73 -10.33 -0.68 -17.34
C PRO A 73 -9.97 -1.37 -16.01
N PHE A 74 -10.86 -2.24 -15.54
CA PHE A 74 -10.70 -2.94 -14.27
C PHE A 74 -9.77 -4.16 -14.43
N PHE A 75 -8.68 -4.18 -13.67
CA PHE A 75 -7.79 -5.34 -13.58
C PHE A 75 -8.22 -6.23 -12.40
N PRO A 76 -8.67 -7.48 -12.64
CA PRO A 76 -9.13 -8.37 -11.57
C PRO A 76 -8.10 -8.65 -10.48
N LEU A 77 -6.80 -8.54 -10.80
CA LEU A 77 -5.72 -8.73 -9.84
C LEU A 77 -5.77 -7.72 -8.68
N VAL A 78 -6.28 -6.51 -8.93
CA VAL A 78 -6.45 -5.46 -7.91
C VAL A 78 -7.52 -5.87 -6.87
N LEU A 79 -8.51 -6.67 -7.28
CA LEU A 79 -9.54 -7.18 -6.37
C LEU A 79 -8.94 -8.12 -5.32
N ILE A 80 -8.00 -8.98 -5.73
CA ILE A 80 -7.30 -9.90 -4.82
C ILE A 80 -6.49 -9.11 -3.79
N GLY A 81 -5.85 -8.01 -4.21
CA GLY A 81 -5.15 -7.10 -3.29
C GLY A 81 -6.09 -6.49 -2.24
N GLY A 82 -7.28 -6.03 -2.65
CA GLY A 82 -8.30 -5.51 -1.74
C GLY A 82 -8.85 -6.56 -0.76
N LEU A 83 -9.06 -7.79 -1.22
CA LEU A 83 -9.49 -8.91 -0.39
C LEU A 83 -8.42 -9.28 0.66
N LEU A 84 -7.16 -9.38 0.26
CA LEU A 84 -6.04 -9.66 1.15
C LEU A 84 -5.86 -8.54 2.19
N TRP A 85 -5.96 -7.28 1.76
CA TRP A 85 -5.90 -6.13 2.65
C TRP A 85 -7.02 -6.15 3.70
N THR A 86 -8.26 -6.44 3.29
CA THR A 86 -9.40 -6.51 4.21
C THR A 86 -9.26 -7.66 5.20
N THR A 87 -8.81 -8.81 4.73
CA THR A 87 -8.54 -9.99 5.58
C THR A 87 -7.48 -9.68 6.64
N GLY A 88 -6.39 -8.99 6.26
CA GLY A 88 -5.35 -8.56 7.20
C GLY A 88 -5.84 -7.57 8.24
N ASN A 89 -6.72 -6.64 7.87
CA ASN A 89 -7.31 -5.70 8.84
C ASN A 89 -8.29 -6.40 9.80
N ILE A 90 -9.10 -7.34 9.33
CA ILE A 90 -9.97 -8.15 10.20
C ILE A 90 -9.13 -8.98 11.18
N LEU A 91 -8.02 -9.58 10.72
CA LEU A 91 -7.11 -10.32 11.60
C LEU A 91 -6.51 -9.40 12.68
N SER A 92 -6.23 -8.15 12.33
CA SER A 92 -5.71 -7.15 13.28
C SER A 92 -6.69 -6.87 14.42
N VAL A 93 -8.00 -6.94 14.19
CA VAL A 93 -9.03 -6.82 15.24
C VAL A 93 -8.92 -7.92 16.30
N PHE A 94 -8.46 -9.12 15.93
CA PHE A 94 -8.22 -10.21 16.89
C PHE A 94 -6.86 -10.10 17.60
N VAL A 95 -5.85 -9.52 16.93
CA VAL A 95 -4.48 -9.43 17.46
C VAL A 95 -4.31 -8.25 18.44
N ILE A 96 -4.97 -7.11 18.18
CA ILE A 96 -4.85 -5.90 19.00
C ILE A 96 -5.25 -6.11 20.48
N PRO A 97 -6.33 -6.85 20.81
CA PRO A 97 -6.67 -7.14 22.21
C PRO A 97 -5.65 -8.02 22.93
N ILE A 98 -4.88 -8.84 22.18
CA ILE A 98 -3.91 -9.79 22.75
C ILE A 98 -2.55 -9.10 23.00
N ASN A 99 -2.09 -8.28 22.05
CA ASN A 99 -0.74 -7.72 22.04
C ASN A 99 -0.70 -6.20 22.30
N GLY A 100 -1.85 -5.54 22.36
CA GLY A 100 -1.95 -4.08 22.42
C GLY A 100 -1.75 -3.41 21.06
N LEU A 101 -2.21 -2.16 20.93
CA LEU A 101 -2.19 -1.40 19.67
C LEU A 101 -0.77 -1.09 19.19
N GLY A 102 0.14 -0.71 20.10
CA GLY A 102 1.51 -0.34 19.75
C GLY A 102 2.34 -1.49 19.19
N LEU A 103 2.30 -2.65 19.86
CA LEU A 103 3.04 -3.85 19.41
C LEU A 103 2.47 -4.39 18.09
N SER A 104 1.14 -4.36 17.93
CA SER A 104 0.48 -4.77 16.69
C SER A 104 0.86 -3.87 15.51
N MET A 105 0.96 -2.55 15.72
CA MET A 105 1.38 -1.60 14.69
C MET A 105 2.86 -1.77 14.30
N LEU A 106 3.73 -2.08 15.28
CA LEU A 106 5.13 -2.43 15.02
C LEU A 106 5.24 -3.67 14.13
N LEU A 107 4.53 -4.75 14.47
CA LEU A 107 4.50 -5.99 13.66
C LEU A 107 3.98 -5.73 12.23
N TRP A 108 3.00 -4.85 12.08
CA TRP A 108 2.48 -4.43 10.78
C TRP A 108 3.53 -3.67 9.96
N CYS A 109 4.21 -2.68 10.55
CA CYS A 109 5.28 -1.93 9.90
C CYS A 109 6.45 -2.83 9.48
N THR A 110 6.89 -3.73 10.36
CA THR A 110 7.97 -4.69 10.05
C THR A 110 7.58 -5.61 8.90
N SER A 111 6.34 -6.12 8.89
CA SER A 111 5.85 -6.99 7.81
C SER A 111 5.80 -6.25 6.47
N ASN A 112 5.35 -4.99 6.46
CA ASN A 112 5.35 -4.16 5.25
C ASN A 112 6.76 -3.85 4.76
N LEU A 113 7.70 -3.58 5.67
CA LEU A 113 9.10 -3.33 5.31
C LEU A 113 9.74 -4.59 4.72
N PHE A 114 9.50 -5.76 5.33
CA PHE A 114 10.02 -7.03 4.85
C PHE A 114 9.47 -7.42 3.48
N ILE A 115 8.14 -7.30 3.28
CA ILE A 115 7.51 -7.57 1.98
C ILE A 115 7.97 -6.53 0.94
N GLY A 116 8.12 -5.27 1.33
CA GLY A 116 8.67 -4.21 0.49
C GLY A 116 10.08 -4.53 0.01
N TRP A 117 10.97 -4.87 0.93
CA TRP A 117 12.32 -5.34 0.61
C TRP A 117 12.31 -6.59 -0.29
N ALA A 118 11.52 -7.61 0.06
CA ALA A 118 11.44 -8.86 -0.70
C ALA A 118 10.92 -8.61 -2.14
N SER A 119 9.92 -7.73 -2.29
CA SER A 119 9.37 -7.39 -3.61
C SER A 119 10.38 -6.66 -4.51
N GLY A 120 11.21 -5.77 -3.94
CA GLY A 120 12.27 -5.08 -4.67
C GLY A 120 13.49 -5.97 -4.97
N HIS A 121 13.86 -6.83 -4.03
CA HIS A 121 14.99 -7.75 -4.20
C HIS A 121 14.69 -8.85 -5.24
N PHE A 122 13.52 -9.47 -5.16
CA PHE A 122 13.13 -10.56 -6.08
C PHE A 122 12.46 -10.06 -7.37
N GLY A 123 12.17 -8.76 -7.50
CA GLY A 123 11.59 -8.19 -8.71
C GLY A 123 10.19 -8.71 -9.02
N TRP A 124 9.34 -8.88 -8.00
CA TRP A 124 7.99 -9.42 -8.20
C TRP A 124 7.11 -8.43 -8.99
N PHE A 125 6.22 -8.95 -9.84
CA PHE A 125 5.26 -8.17 -10.65
C PHE A 125 5.84 -7.23 -11.72
N GLY A 126 7.04 -7.55 -12.26
CA GLY A 126 7.62 -6.80 -13.39
C GLY A 126 8.58 -5.68 -12.99
N LEU A 127 8.99 -5.64 -11.71
CA LEU A 127 10.08 -4.80 -11.22
C LEU A 127 11.43 -5.38 -11.67
N THR A 128 12.34 -4.52 -12.14
CA THR A 128 13.75 -4.91 -12.35
C THR A 128 14.37 -5.21 -10.99
N PRO A 129 14.91 -6.43 -10.75
CA PRO A 129 15.54 -6.77 -9.49
C PRO A 129 16.63 -5.74 -9.14
N GLU A 130 16.59 -5.21 -7.93
CA GLU A 130 17.63 -4.30 -7.47
C GLU A 130 18.92 -5.10 -7.25
N ASN A 131 19.89 -4.95 -8.17
CA ASN A 131 21.18 -5.62 -8.07
C ASN A 131 22.03 -4.94 -7.01
N VAL A 132 21.96 -5.47 -5.79
CA VAL A 132 22.69 -4.99 -4.63
C VAL A 132 24.21 -5.22 -4.82
N GLU A 133 25.03 -4.17 -4.72
CA GLU A 133 26.50 -4.29 -4.83
C GLU A 133 27.12 -5.17 -3.74
N ASN A 134 26.49 -5.27 -2.56
CA ASN A 134 26.92 -6.16 -1.48
C ASN A 134 25.73 -6.92 -0.85
N PRO A 135 25.43 -8.16 -1.30
CA PRO A 135 24.27 -8.91 -0.82
C PRO A 135 24.37 -9.25 0.67
N ALA A 136 25.56 -9.54 1.21
CA ALA A 136 25.72 -9.92 2.61
C ALA A 136 25.31 -8.80 3.58
N PHE A 137 25.62 -7.54 3.26
CA PHE A 137 25.26 -6.40 4.10
C PHE A 137 23.76 -6.09 4.05
N ASN A 138 23.12 -6.34 2.90
CA ASN A 138 21.68 -6.16 2.74
C ASN A 138 20.88 -7.23 3.50
N TYR A 139 21.28 -8.50 3.43
CA TYR A 139 20.66 -9.57 4.24
C TYR A 139 20.83 -9.35 5.74
N ILE A 140 21.97 -8.83 6.20
CA ILE A 140 22.18 -8.48 7.62
C ILE A 140 21.26 -7.33 8.03
N GLY A 141 21.13 -6.29 7.20
CA GLY A 141 20.24 -5.15 7.47
C GLY A 141 18.75 -5.50 7.52
N VAL A 142 18.34 -6.61 6.88
CA VAL A 142 16.95 -7.11 6.88
C VAL A 142 16.68 -8.06 8.04
N ALA A 143 17.71 -8.73 8.53
CA ALA A 143 17.61 -9.69 9.63
C ALA A 143 17.58 -9.04 11.03
N ILE A 144 18.01 -7.77 11.14
CA ILE A 144 18.01 -6.97 12.37
C ILE A 144 16.76 -6.10 12.48
#